data_AF-A0A1H7JIZ6-F1
#
_entry.id   AF-A0A1H7JIZ6-F1
#
_cell.length_a   1.000
_cell.length_b   1.000
_cell.length_c   1.000
_cell.angle_alpha   90.00
_cell.angle_beta   90.00
_cell.angle_gamma   90.00
#
_symmetry.space_group_name_H-M   'P 1'
#
loop_
_entity.id
_entity.type
_entity.pdbx_description
1 polymer ?
#
loop_
_entity_poly.entity_id
_entity_poly.type
_entity_poly.pdbx_seq_one_letter_code
_entity_poly.pdbx_strand_id
1 'polypeptide(L)'
;MFFIPGIIITIVTFPGVVAHELAHQLFCRLCGVAVFEVKYFQAANPAGYVIHEPVRNPVHQLWIGIGPFIVNTLLAAIIAFPAAIPVMKFSSGNSLDYLLLYLSISIGMHAFPSIGDAKTMWNTLWHGEDTPKWLKVVTVPVVGIIYAGALGSFFWLDLFYGMGVSLGLPVLLIKMMA
;
A
#
# COMPACT_ATOMS: atom_id res chain seq x y z
N MET A 1 8.37 -22.54 16.02
CA MET A 1 7.91 -21.75 14.85
C MET A 1 8.70 -20.45 14.89
N PHE A 2 9.53 -20.18 13.88
CA PHE A 2 10.33 -18.95 13.86
C PHE A 2 9.39 -17.76 13.68
N PHE A 3 9.18 -16.97 14.74
CA PHE A 3 8.52 -15.68 14.64
C PHE A 3 9.54 -14.73 14.01
N ILE A 4 9.52 -14.60 12.69
CA ILE A 4 10.39 -13.66 11.98
C ILE A 4 10.03 -12.27 12.50
N PRO A 5 10.96 -11.51 13.10
CA PRO A 5 10.69 -10.15 13.54
C PRO A 5 10.19 -9.34 12.35
N GLY A 6 9.07 -8.63 12.51
CA GLY A 6 8.45 -7.85 11.42
C GLY A 6 9.46 -6.92 10.72
N ILE A 7 10.43 -6.39 11.47
CA ILE A 7 11.51 -5.56 10.94
C ILE A 7 12.37 -6.25 9.87
N ILE A 8 12.63 -7.56 9.98
CA ILE A 8 13.40 -8.30 8.97
C ILE A 8 12.61 -8.39 7.68
N ILE A 9 11.32 -8.70 7.77
CA ILE A 9 10.43 -8.75 6.61
C ILE A 9 10.40 -7.37 5.95
N THR A 10 10.21 -6.31 6.73
CA THR A 10 10.23 -4.92 6.25
C THR A 10 11.55 -4.55 5.57
N ILE A 11 12.70 -4.97 6.10
CA ILE A 11 14.01 -4.73 5.46
C ILE A 11 14.11 -5.50 4.13
N VAL A 12 13.70 -6.77 4.10
CA VAL A 12 13.74 -7.57 2.87
C VAL A 12 12.72 -7.07 1.83
N THR A 13 11.66 -6.40 2.27
CA THR A 13 10.60 -5.85 1.40
C THR A 13 10.62 -4.32 1.37
N PHE A 14 11.77 -3.71 1.63
CA PHE A 14 11.91 -2.25 1.69
C PHE A 14 11.46 -1.51 0.42
N PRO A 15 11.59 -2.06 -0.82
CA PRO A 15 11.11 -1.36 -2.00
C PRO A 15 9.63 -1.02 -1.95
N GLY A 16 8.81 -1.87 -1.30
CA GLY A 16 7.40 -1.58 -1.11
C GLY A 16 7.14 -0.44 -0.14
N VAL A 17 7.90 -0.34 0.95
CA VAL A 17 7.84 0.82 1.88
C VAL A 17 8.15 2.11 1.12
N VAL A 18 9.22 2.09 0.31
CA VAL A 18 9.60 3.25 -0.52
C VAL A 18 8.48 3.64 -1.48
N ALA A 19 7.87 2.67 -2.17
CA ALA A 19 6.74 2.93 -3.07
C ALA A 19 5.52 3.51 -2.31
N HIS A 20 5.24 3.00 -1.12
CA HIS A 20 4.14 3.48 -0.26
C HIS A 20 4.32 4.95 0.11
N GLU A 21 5.48 5.32 0.64
CA GLU A 21 5.76 6.70 1.06
C GLU A 21 5.86 7.64 -0.15
N LEU A 22 6.37 7.17 -1.29
CA LEU A 22 6.33 7.91 -2.55
C LEU A 22 4.90 8.20 -2.99
N ALA A 23 4.00 7.22 -2.86
CA ALA A 23 2.58 7.41 -3.19
C ALA A 23 1.91 8.40 -2.24
N HIS A 24 2.16 8.31 -0.92
CA HIS A 24 1.69 9.32 0.03
C HIS A 24 2.15 10.72 -0.34
N GLN A 25 3.45 10.87 -0.63
CA GLN A 25 4.02 12.15 -1.03
C GLN A 25 3.42 12.65 -2.35
N LEU A 26 3.20 11.75 -3.32
CA LEU A 26 2.55 12.08 -4.59
C LEU A 26 1.16 12.67 -4.35
N PHE A 27 0.32 12.02 -3.54
CA PHE A 27 -1.01 12.55 -3.23
C PHE A 27 -0.95 13.86 -2.44
N CYS A 28 0.00 14.04 -1.53
CA CYS A 28 0.21 15.33 -0.88
C CYS A 28 0.45 16.43 -1.92
N ARG A 29 1.38 16.21 -2.86
CA ARG A 29 1.71 17.17 -3.93
C ARG A 29 0.53 17.43 -4.87
N LEU A 30 -0.17 16.39 -5.29
CA LEU A 30 -1.35 16.50 -6.16
C LEU A 30 -2.49 17.28 -5.48
N CYS A 31 -2.62 17.15 -4.17
CA CYS A 31 -3.60 17.86 -3.36
C CYS A 31 -3.16 19.26 -2.91
N GLY A 32 -1.96 19.71 -3.32
CA GLY A 32 -1.39 21.00 -2.91
C GLY A 32 -1.06 21.08 -1.42
N VAL A 33 -0.81 19.94 -0.77
CA VAL A 33 -0.45 19.83 0.64
C VAL A 33 1.09 19.86 0.76
N ALA A 34 1.61 20.87 1.45
CA ALA A 34 3.03 21.03 1.69
C ALA A 34 3.62 19.86 2.50
N VAL A 35 4.74 19.32 2.03
CA VAL A 35 5.46 18.23 2.69
C VAL A 35 6.67 18.82 3.40
N PHE A 36 6.75 18.62 4.71
CA PHE A 36 7.84 19.13 5.56
C PHE A 36 9.02 18.16 5.62
N GLU A 37 8.75 16.87 5.72
CA GLU A 37 9.79 15.84 5.83
C GLU A 37 9.31 14.55 5.18
N VAL A 38 10.22 13.85 4.50
CA VAL A 38 9.96 12.51 3.99
C VAL A 38 11.12 11.61 4.33
N LYS A 39 10.78 10.42 4.84
CA LYS A 39 11.71 9.32 4.97
C LYS A 39 11.12 8.10 4.29
N TYR A 40 11.62 7.79 3.09
CA TYR A 40 11.12 6.67 2.29
C TYR A 40 11.43 5.31 2.88
N PHE A 41 12.48 5.20 3.69
CA PHE A 41 12.81 3.98 4.41
C PHE A 41 13.73 4.24 5.60
N GLN A 42 13.49 3.52 6.70
CA GLN A 42 14.40 3.29 7.81
C GLN A 42 14.15 1.91 8.41
N ALA A 43 15.20 1.29 8.93
CA ALA A 43 15.11 0.07 9.72
C ALA A 43 14.64 0.38 11.17
N ALA A 44 13.53 1.09 11.29
CA ALA A 44 12.89 1.48 12.55
C ALA A 44 11.36 1.37 12.45
N ASN A 45 10.65 1.72 13.52
CA ASN A 45 9.19 1.83 13.53
C ASN A 45 8.81 3.31 13.76
N PRO A 46 8.18 4.00 12.78
CA PRO A 46 7.69 3.47 11.50
C PRO A 46 8.82 3.24 10.48
N ALA A 47 8.58 2.34 9.52
CA ALA A 47 9.56 1.97 8.49
C ALA A 47 9.76 3.05 7.42
N GLY A 48 8.81 3.96 7.30
CA GLY A 48 8.83 5.14 6.44
C GLY A 48 7.79 6.13 6.97
N TYR A 49 7.88 7.40 6.56
CA TYR A 49 6.85 8.39 6.86
C TYR A 49 6.93 9.61 5.94
N VAL A 50 5.78 10.29 5.79
CA VAL A 50 5.63 11.62 5.20
C VAL A 50 5.01 12.55 6.24
N ILE A 51 5.76 13.57 6.68
CA ILE A 51 5.24 14.65 7.51
C ILE A 51 4.80 15.78 6.58
N HIS A 52 3.52 16.14 6.64
CA HIS A 52 2.92 17.16 5.80
C HIS A 52 2.08 18.14 6.62
N GLU A 53 1.70 19.26 6.02
CA GLU A 53 0.84 20.25 6.65
C GLU A 53 -0.57 19.68 6.94
N PRO A 54 -1.31 20.26 7.91
CA PRO A 54 -2.71 19.89 8.13
C PRO A 54 -3.55 20.06 6.86
N VAL A 55 -4.27 19.01 6.47
CA VAL A 55 -5.04 19.00 5.23
C VAL A 55 -6.34 19.78 5.42
N ARG A 56 -6.50 20.87 4.65
CA ARG A 56 -7.69 21.75 4.74
C ARG A 56 -8.91 21.19 4.03
N ASN A 57 -8.72 20.47 2.92
CA ASN A 57 -9.82 19.87 2.16
C ASN A 57 -10.02 18.42 2.60
N PRO A 58 -11.18 18.06 3.19
CA PRO A 58 -11.46 16.70 3.64
C PRO A 58 -11.34 15.64 2.53
N VAL A 59 -11.67 15.98 1.28
CA VAL A 59 -11.53 15.04 0.15
C VAL A 59 -10.06 14.75 -0.13
N HIS A 60 -9.17 15.74 0.01
CA HIS A 60 -7.73 15.54 -0.15
C HIS A 60 -7.19 14.60 0.92
N GLN A 61 -7.67 14.72 2.15
CA GLN A 61 -7.27 13.87 3.25
C GLN A 61 -7.68 12.40 3.04
N LEU A 62 -8.84 12.16 2.42
CA LEU A 62 -9.23 10.83 1.98
C LEU A 62 -8.22 10.29 0.96
N TRP A 63 -7.93 11.04 -0.10
CA TRP A 63 -7.03 10.63 -1.17
C TRP A 63 -5.59 10.40 -0.69
N ILE A 64 -5.08 11.24 0.20
CA ILE A 64 -3.75 11.07 0.80
C ILE A 64 -3.68 9.78 1.62
N GLY A 65 -4.74 9.43 2.34
CA GLY A 65 -4.78 8.20 3.16
C GLY A 65 -4.95 6.92 2.35
N ILE A 66 -5.81 6.91 1.32
CA ILE A 66 -6.09 5.70 0.51
C ILE A 66 -5.18 5.57 -0.72
N GLY A 67 -4.54 6.65 -1.12
CA GLY A 67 -3.74 6.74 -2.33
C GLY A 67 -2.63 5.70 -2.45
N PRO A 68 -1.82 5.45 -1.41
CA PRO A 68 -0.80 4.40 -1.43
C PRO A 68 -1.34 3.02 -1.71
N PHE A 69 -2.51 2.66 -1.17
CA PHE A 69 -3.15 1.38 -1.44
C PHE A 69 -3.46 1.20 -2.92
N ILE A 70 -4.01 2.24 -3.55
CA ILE A 70 -4.34 2.23 -4.98
C ILE A 70 -3.05 2.13 -5.81
N VAL A 71 -2.07 3.00 -5.54
CA VAL A 71 -0.83 3.08 -6.34
C VAL A 71 -0.02 1.81 -6.20
N ASN A 72 0.22 1.30 -4.99
CA ASN A 72 1.02 0.10 -4.78
C ASN A 72 0.33 -1.13 -5.37
N THR A 73 -0.99 -1.26 -5.24
CA THR A 73 -1.73 -2.37 -5.86
C THR A 73 -1.60 -2.37 -7.38
N LEU A 74 -1.81 -1.20 -8.01
CA LEU A 74 -1.68 -1.08 -9.47
C LEU A 74 -0.25 -1.30 -9.93
N LEU A 75 0.74 -0.72 -9.24
CA LEU A 75 2.15 -0.86 -9.58
C LEU A 75 2.61 -2.32 -9.43
N ALA A 76 2.20 -3.00 -8.35
CA ALA A 76 2.46 -4.42 -8.17
C ALA A 76 1.87 -5.24 -9.33
N ALA A 77 0.61 -5.02 -9.69
CA ALA A 77 -0.03 -5.74 -10.79
C ALA A 77 0.67 -5.51 -12.14
N ILE A 78 1.01 -4.25 -12.46
CA ILE A 78 1.68 -3.87 -13.72
C ILE A 78 3.07 -4.50 -13.80
N ILE A 79 3.86 -4.44 -12.73
CA ILE A 79 5.21 -5.03 -12.69
C ILE A 79 5.14 -6.56 -12.79
N ALA A 80 4.15 -7.18 -12.13
CA ALA A 80 4.02 -8.63 -12.15
C ALA A 80 3.62 -9.18 -13.51
N PHE A 81 2.75 -8.48 -14.25
CA PHE A 81 2.13 -9.01 -15.46
C PHE A 81 3.13 -9.57 -16.49
N PRO A 82 4.21 -8.87 -16.89
CA PRO A 82 5.19 -9.42 -17.83
C PRO A 82 6.01 -10.58 -17.26
N ALA A 83 6.21 -10.65 -15.93
CA ALA A 83 7.07 -11.64 -15.27
C ALA A 83 6.31 -12.89 -14.81
N ALA A 84 5.02 -12.78 -14.49
CA ALA A 84 4.20 -13.86 -13.98
C ALA A 84 3.95 -14.93 -15.04
N ILE A 85 3.82 -14.56 -16.32
CA ILE A 85 3.51 -15.52 -17.39
C ILE A 85 4.69 -16.48 -17.66
N PRO A 86 5.93 -16.00 -17.92
CA PRO A 86 7.08 -16.88 -18.14
C PRO A 86 7.34 -17.81 -16.96
N VAL A 87 7.22 -17.29 -15.73
CA VAL A 87 7.49 -18.05 -14.51
C VAL A 87 6.39 -19.08 -14.22
N MET A 88 5.12 -18.67 -14.22
CA MET A 88 4.02 -19.51 -13.74
C MET A 88 3.47 -20.46 -14.79
N LYS A 89 3.47 -20.07 -16.08
CA LYS A 89 2.85 -20.86 -17.16
C LYS A 89 3.86 -21.67 -17.95
N PHE A 90 5.02 -21.07 -18.26
CA PHE A 90 6.00 -21.66 -19.16
C PHE A 90 7.22 -22.25 -18.44
N SER A 91 7.34 -22.04 -17.12
CA SER A 91 8.51 -22.44 -16.32
C SER A 91 9.84 -21.99 -16.96
N SER A 92 9.80 -20.85 -17.65
CA SER A 92 10.90 -20.30 -18.45
C SER A 92 11.39 -18.96 -17.91
N GLY A 93 11.15 -18.70 -16.63
CA GLY A 93 11.52 -17.44 -15.97
C GLY A 93 13.02 -17.26 -15.90
N ASN A 94 13.50 -16.06 -16.24
CA ASN A 94 14.90 -15.64 -16.09
C ASN A 94 15.08 -14.78 -14.83
N SER A 95 16.32 -14.37 -14.54
CA SER A 95 16.63 -13.57 -13.35
C SER A 95 15.87 -12.24 -13.26
N LEU A 96 15.57 -11.60 -14.40
CA LEU A 96 14.77 -10.37 -14.43
C LEU A 96 13.31 -10.65 -14.04
N ASP A 97 12.73 -11.76 -14.49
CA ASP A 97 11.36 -12.14 -14.11
C ASP A 97 11.23 -12.35 -12.60
N TYR A 98 12.19 -13.05 -11.98
CA TYR A 98 12.20 -13.23 -10.53
C TYR A 98 12.43 -11.91 -9.78
N LEU A 99 13.26 -11.00 -10.30
CA LEU A 99 13.45 -9.67 -9.74
C LEU A 99 12.15 -8.84 -9.80
N LEU A 100 11.45 -8.86 -10.92
CA LEU A 100 10.17 -8.16 -11.10
C LEU A 100 9.08 -8.75 -10.19
N LEU A 101 9.01 -10.08 -10.05
CA LEU A 101 8.09 -10.71 -9.11
C LEU A 101 8.41 -10.35 -7.66
N TYR A 102 9.69 -10.34 -7.27
CA TYR A 102 10.11 -9.87 -5.95
C TYR A 102 9.69 -8.42 -5.72
N LEU A 103 9.97 -7.51 -6.67
CA LEU A 103 9.59 -6.10 -6.56
C LEU A 103 8.07 -5.94 -6.46
N SER A 104 7.32 -6.68 -7.29
CA SER A 104 5.86 -6.64 -7.28
C SER A 104 5.28 -7.12 -5.94
N ILE A 105 5.74 -8.27 -5.44
CA ILE A 105 5.26 -8.81 -4.15
C ILE A 105 5.63 -7.86 -3.02
N SER A 106 6.85 -7.33 -3.02
CA SER A 106 7.31 -6.33 -2.05
C SER A 106 6.41 -5.09 -2.04
N ILE A 107 6.10 -4.52 -3.21
CA ILE A 107 5.19 -3.37 -3.33
C ILE A 107 3.77 -3.72 -2.87
N GLY A 108 3.25 -4.88 -3.28
CA GLY A 108 1.92 -5.34 -2.88
C GLY A 108 1.80 -5.59 -1.37
N MET A 109 2.85 -6.09 -0.73
CA MET A 109 2.91 -6.30 0.73
C MET A 109 2.76 -4.99 1.51
N HIS A 110 3.24 -3.88 0.96
CA HIS A 110 3.13 -2.57 1.58
C HIS A 110 2.03 -1.73 0.94
N ALA A 111 0.94 -2.34 0.47
CA ALA A 111 -0.19 -1.59 -0.09
C ALA A 111 -1.13 -1.03 0.99
N PHE A 112 -1.37 -1.78 2.08
CA PHE A 112 -2.37 -1.37 3.07
C PHE A 112 -1.93 -0.10 3.83
N PRO A 113 -2.85 0.86 4.05
CA PRO A 113 -2.57 2.02 4.89
C PRO A 113 -2.30 1.61 6.34
N SER A 114 -1.55 2.44 7.06
CA SER A 114 -1.19 2.19 8.44
C SER A 114 -2.31 2.59 9.43
N ILE A 115 -2.18 2.15 10.69
CA ILE A 115 -3.01 2.66 11.79
C ILE A 115 -2.81 4.18 11.97
N GLY A 116 -1.63 4.71 11.62
CA GLY A 116 -1.37 6.15 11.62
C GLY A 116 -2.29 6.88 10.65
N ASP A 117 -2.43 6.36 9.42
CA ASP A 117 -3.30 6.93 8.39
C ASP A 117 -4.77 6.87 8.81
N ALA A 118 -5.20 5.74 9.37
CA ALA A 118 -6.54 5.58 9.92
C ALA A 118 -6.85 6.61 11.02
N LYS A 119 -5.91 6.84 11.94
CA LYS A 119 -6.07 7.84 13.02
C LYS A 119 -6.13 9.25 12.47
N THR A 120 -5.25 9.59 11.52
CA THR A 120 -5.27 10.90 10.88
C THR A 120 -6.60 11.13 10.17
N MET A 121 -7.07 10.16 9.37
CA MET A 121 -8.38 10.21 8.70
C MET A 121 -9.54 10.32 9.70
N TRP A 122 -9.52 9.55 10.79
CA TRP A 122 -10.56 9.62 11.82
C TRP A 122 -10.62 11.02 12.46
N ASN A 123 -9.46 11.57 12.85
CA ASN A 123 -9.41 12.88 13.50
C ASN A 123 -9.80 14.03 12.57
N THR A 124 -9.43 13.94 11.30
CA THR A 124 -9.67 15.01 10.32
C THR A 124 -11.07 14.93 9.68
N LEU A 125 -11.53 13.73 9.31
CA LEU A 125 -12.78 13.55 8.57
C LEU A 125 -14.00 13.34 9.49
N TRP A 126 -13.87 12.51 10.53
CA TRP A 126 -15.00 12.24 11.42
C TRP A 126 -15.27 13.44 12.35
N HIS A 127 -14.22 13.95 13.00
CA HIS A 127 -14.30 15.08 13.92
C HIS A 127 -14.17 16.45 13.24
N GLY A 128 -13.87 16.52 11.95
CA GLY A 128 -13.82 17.79 11.22
C GLY A 128 -15.19 18.47 11.18
N GLU A 129 -15.23 19.75 11.58
CA GLU A 129 -16.45 20.57 11.58
C GLU A 129 -16.94 20.85 10.15
N ASP A 130 -16.01 21.11 9.23
CA ASP A 130 -16.29 21.42 7.82
C ASP A 130 -16.40 20.18 6.91
N THR A 131 -16.45 18.97 7.49
CA THR A 131 -16.47 17.74 6.68
C THR A 131 -17.87 17.41 6.18
N PRO A 132 -18.09 17.26 4.85
CA PRO A 132 -19.38 16.87 4.30
C PRO A 132 -19.90 15.56 4.89
N LYS A 133 -21.21 15.48 5.16
CA LYS A 133 -21.84 14.30 5.79
C LYS A 133 -21.59 12.99 5.02
N TRP A 134 -21.59 13.03 3.68
CA TRP A 134 -21.30 11.87 2.86
C TRP A 134 -19.88 11.32 3.10
N LEU A 135 -18.92 12.20 3.33
CA LEU A 135 -17.54 11.82 3.56
C LEU A 135 -17.36 11.22 4.95
N LYS A 136 -18.12 11.69 5.96
CA LYS A 136 -18.17 11.05 7.29
C LYS A 136 -18.71 9.62 7.19
N VAL A 137 -19.75 9.40 6.39
CA VAL A 137 -20.32 8.07 6.14
C VAL A 137 -19.31 7.15 5.45
N VAL A 138 -18.53 7.65 4.49
CA VAL A 138 -17.46 6.89 3.82
C VAL A 138 -16.26 6.63 4.73
N THR A 139 -15.94 7.56 5.63
CA THR A 139 -14.78 7.45 6.53
C THR A 139 -14.90 6.25 7.46
N VAL A 140 -16.08 6.01 8.02
CA VAL A 140 -16.29 4.90 8.98
C VAL A 140 -15.91 3.52 8.39
N PRO A 141 -16.47 3.07 7.24
CA PRO A 141 -16.08 1.79 6.65
C PRO A 141 -14.64 1.78 6.16
N VAL A 142 -14.11 2.89 5.62
CA VAL A 142 -12.70 2.94 5.16
C VAL A 142 -11.74 2.76 6.35
N VAL A 143 -11.94 3.52 7.42
CA VAL A 143 -11.13 3.39 8.65
C VAL A 143 -11.30 2.00 9.27
N GLY A 144 -12.52 1.45 9.28
CA GLY A 144 -12.79 0.09 9.73
C GLY A 144 -12.02 -0.96 8.93
N ILE A 145 -11.99 -0.84 7.61
CA ILE A 145 -11.21 -1.72 6.72
C ILE A 145 -9.71 -1.58 6.99
N ILE A 146 -9.19 -0.37 7.22
CA ILE A 146 -7.76 -0.19 7.55
C ILE A 146 -7.41 -0.87 8.87
N TYR A 147 -8.24 -0.72 9.92
CA TYR A 147 -8.03 -1.42 11.19
C TYR A 147 -8.14 -2.94 11.05
N ALA A 148 -9.10 -3.44 10.27
CA ALA A 148 -9.22 -4.87 9.96
C ALA A 148 -8.01 -5.38 9.17
N GLY A 149 -7.51 -4.59 8.22
CA GLY A 149 -6.29 -4.84 7.47
C GLY A 149 -5.09 -4.96 8.41
N ALA A 150 -4.89 -3.98 9.28
CA ALA A 150 -3.80 -3.99 10.27
C ALA A 150 -3.88 -5.19 11.24
N LEU A 151 -5.09 -5.63 11.62
CA LEU A 151 -5.27 -6.87 12.38
C LEU A 151 -4.92 -8.10 11.54
N GLY A 152 -5.32 -8.12 10.26
CA GLY A 152 -4.98 -9.17 9.31
C GLY A 152 -3.48 -9.26 9.01
N SER A 153 -2.75 -8.15 9.04
CA SER A 153 -1.29 -8.10 8.88
C SER A 153 -0.56 -8.95 9.93
N PHE A 154 -1.13 -9.09 11.14
CA PHE A 154 -0.63 -10.03 12.15
C PHE A 154 -0.67 -11.50 11.66
N PHE A 155 -1.63 -11.82 10.79
CA PHE A 155 -1.81 -13.13 10.16
C PHE A 155 -1.31 -13.16 8.71
N TRP A 156 -0.31 -12.34 8.38
CA TRP A 156 0.33 -12.31 7.05
C TRP A 156 -0.59 -11.88 5.89
N LEU A 157 -1.67 -11.13 6.18
CA LEU A 157 -2.55 -10.60 5.14
C LEU A 157 -1.78 -9.85 4.06
N ASP A 158 -0.80 -9.04 4.45
CA ASP A 158 0.06 -8.26 3.55
C ASP A 158 0.77 -9.16 2.53
N LEU A 159 1.34 -10.27 2.99
CA LEU A 159 1.99 -11.26 2.13
C LEU A 159 0.98 -11.92 1.18
N PHE A 160 -0.15 -12.39 1.71
CA PHE A 160 -1.17 -13.03 0.88
C PHE A 160 -1.78 -12.07 -0.15
N TYR A 161 -1.97 -10.81 0.23
CA TYR A 161 -2.44 -9.78 -0.67
C TYR A 161 -1.41 -9.49 -1.76
N GLY A 162 -0.14 -9.26 -1.38
CA GLY A 162 0.94 -9.05 -2.34
C GLY A 162 1.07 -10.22 -3.31
N MET A 163 1.12 -11.46 -2.81
CA MET A 163 1.14 -12.66 -3.67
C MET A 163 -0.13 -12.79 -4.53
N GLY A 164 -1.30 -12.47 -3.99
CA GLY A 164 -2.56 -12.51 -4.72
C GLY A 164 -2.57 -11.54 -5.90
N VAL A 165 -2.10 -10.32 -5.70
CA VAL A 165 -1.98 -9.30 -6.75
C VAL A 165 -0.88 -9.65 -7.75
N SER A 166 0.28 -10.13 -7.29
CA SER A 166 1.42 -10.40 -8.16
C SER A 166 1.33 -11.72 -8.92
N LEU A 167 0.72 -12.76 -8.34
CA LEU A 167 0.69 -14.10 -8.93
C LEU A 167 -0.72 -14.53 -9.30
N GLY A 168 -1.70 -14.28 -8.42
CA GLY A 168 -3.08 -14.69 -8.62
C GLY A 168 -3.78 -13.91 -9.72
N LEU A 169 -3.68 -12.58 -9.71
CA LEU A 169 -4.35 -11.70 -10.66
C LEU A 169 -3.90 -11.95 -12.12
N PRO A 170 -2.60 -12.04 -12.46
CA PRO A 170 -2.18 -12.37 -13.82
C PRO A 170 -2.72 -13.73 -14.29
N VAL A 171 -2.68 -14.75 -13.45
CA VAL A 171 -3.20 -16.09 -13.79
C VAL A 171 -4.71 -16.07 -14.03
N LEU A 172 -5.46 -15.34 -13.21
CA LEU A 172 -6.91 -15.19 -13.37
C LEU A 172 -7.24 -14.49 -14.69
N LEU A 173 -6.57 -13.38 -15.00
CA LEU A 173 -6.78 -12.63 -16.23
C LEU A 173 -6.51 -13.49 -17.47
N ILE A 174 -5.43 -14.26 -17.48
CA ILE A 174 -5.12 -15.18 -18.59
C ILE A 174 -6.20 -16.25 -18.75
N LYS A 175 -6.69 -16.82 -17.63
CA LYS A 175 -7.77 -17.82 -17.68
C LYS A 175 -9.10 -17.26 -18.21
N MET A 176 -9.36 -15.97 -18.02
CA MET A 176 -10.57 -15.33 -18.54
C MET A 176 -10.46 -14.94 -20.01
N MET A 177 -9.24 -14.78 -20.53
CA MET A 177 -8.96 -14.35 -21.90
C MET A 177 -8.65 -15.51 -22.86
N ALA A 178 -8.40 -16.72 -22.35
CA ALA A 178 -8.11 -17.93 -23.10
C ALA A 178 -9.33 -18.85 -23.18
#